data_AF-A0A958W2U8-F1
#
_entry.id   AF-A0A958W2U8-F1
#
_cell.length_a   1.000
_cell.length_b   1.000
_cell.length_c   1.000
_cell.angle_alpha   90.00
_cell.angle_beta   90.00
_cell.angle_gamma   90.00
#
_symmetry.space_group_name_H-M   'P 1'
#
loop_
_entity.id
_entity.type
_entity.pdbx_description
1 polymer ?
#
loop_
_entity_poly.entity_id
_entity_poly.type
_entity_poly.pdbx_seq_one_letter_code
_entity_poly.pdbx_strand_id
1 'polypeptide(L)'
;MKNYTKVLLFAFIIPMAISSCKDDDETPGAALVGTWEEKSYTSSGCVDPDDNDSFTCTSSCERIVVTENTIKIDTDPAIPYTINGNQLTITQSSGSISVSFTVTFEVSGNTLTITQQDDAADGGCKNVSVYTRV
;
A
#
# COMPACT_ATOMS: atom_id res chain seq x y z
N MET A 1 -66.23 26.58 26.46
CA MET A 1 -65.18 27.03 25.53
C MET A 1 -64.20 25.89 25.32
N LYS A 2 -63.75 25.72 24.07
CA LYS A 2 -62.95 24.63 23.52
C LYS A 2 -61.53 24.56 24.11
N ASN A 3 -61.07 23.32 24.36
CA ASN A 3 -59.76 22.70 24.05
C ASN A 3 -58.47 23.39 24.60
N TYR A 4 -57.32 22.77 24.87
CA TYR A 4 -56.60 21.66 24.24
C TYR A 4 -55.56 21.04 25.20
N THR A 5 -55.38 19.72 25.05
CA THR A 5 -54.28 18.87 25.52
C THR A 5 -52.88 19.47 25.34
N LYS A 6 -52.02 19.34 26.35
CA LYS A 6 -50.55 19.28 26.17
C LYS A 6 -49.97 18.19 27.06
N VAL A 7 -49.94 16.97 26.53
CA VAL A 7 -49.05 15.90 26.97
C VAL A 7 -47.64 16.34 26.57
N LEU A 8 -46.83 16.73 27.54
CA LEU A 8 -45.43 17.07 27.32
C LEU A 8 -44.66 15.75 27.23
N LEU A 9 -44.40 15.33 25.99
CA LEU A 9 -43.53 14.21 25.65
C LEU A 9 -42.10 14.58 26.07
N PHE A 10 -41.61 14.04 27.18
CA PHE A 10 -40.18 14.09 27.50
C PHE A 10 -39.49 13.10 26.57
N ALA A 11 -38.97 13.60 25.45
CA ALA A 11 -38.07 12.86 24.59
C ALA A 11 -36.81 12.52 25.38
N PHE A 12 -36.66 11.23 25.67
CA PHE A 12 -35.47 10.62 26.25
C PHE A 12 -34.34 10.75 25.22
N ILE A 13 -33.53 11.81 25.31
CA ILE A 13 -32.31 11.93 24.52
C ILE A 13 -31.33 10.93 25.13
N ILE A 14 -31.28 9.75 24.52
CA ILE A 14 -30.16 8.82 24.69
C ILE A 14 -28.92 9.58 24.18
N PRO A 15 -27.92 9.88 25.01
CA PRO A 15 -26.61 10.20 24.46
C PRO A 15 -26.15 8.91 23.78
N MET A 16 -26.33 8.85 22.46
CA MET A 16 -25.51 7.96 21.65
C MET A 16 -24.09 8.44 21.92
N ALA A 17 -23.40 7.74 22.83
CA ALA A 17 -21.97 7.65 22.77
C ALA A 17 -21.70 7.04 21.39
N ILE A 18 -21.58 7.93 20.40
CA ILE A 18 -20.74 7.67 19.24
C ILE A 18 -19.38 7.37 19.85
N SER A 19 -19.17 6.07 20.08
CA SER A 19 -17.85 5.48 20.08
C SER A 19 -17.25 5.92 18.76
N SER A 20 -16.57 7.08 18.80
CA SER A 20 -15.57 7.43 17.83
C SER A 20 -14.51 6.36 17.99
N CYS A 21 -14.73 5.20 17.37
CA CYS A 21 -13.69 4.23 17.09
C CYS A 21 -12.72 4.99 16.18
N LYS A 22 -11.74 5.63 16.81
CA LYS A 22 -10.60 6.26 16.18
C LYS A 22 -9.39 5.60 16.80
N ASP A 23 -9.38 4.27 16.66
CA ASP A 23 -8.29 3.38 17.05
C ASP A 23 -7.89 2.49 15.87
N ASP A 24 -8.18 2.90 14.63
CA ASP A 24 -7.51 2.33 13.47
C ASP A 24 -6.21 3.12 13.25
N ASP A 25 -5.32 3.08 14.26
CA ASP A 25 -3.88 3.13 14.02
C ASP A 25 -3.50 1.79 13.36
N GLU A 26 -4.09 1.53 12.19
CA GLU A 26 -3.66 0.50 11.28
C GLU A 26 -2.22 0.83 10.97
N THR A 27 -1.28 0.08 11.57
CA THR A 27 0.12 0.18 11.19
C THR A 27 0.16 0.09 9.67
N PRO A 28 0.91 0.95 8.95
CA PRO A 28 0.88 0.98 7.49
C PRO A 28 1.06 -0.40 6.83
N GLY A 29 1.74 -1.33 7.51
CA GLY A 29 1.86 -2.72 7.10
C GLY A 29 0.57 -3.53 7.02
N ALA A 30 -0.41 -3.30 7.90
CA ALA A 30 -1.68 -4.03 7.87
C ALA A 30 -2.47 -3.71 6.59
N ALA A 31 -2.51 -2.44 6.19
CA ALA A 31 -3.13 -1.99 4.94
C ALA A 31 -2.43 -2.54 3.68
N LEU A 32 -1.15 -2.92 3.78
CA LEU A 32 -0.38 -3.50 2.67
C LEU A 32 -0.72 -4.98 2.41
N VAL A 33 -1.12 -5.74 3.43
CA VAL A 33 -1.42 -7.17 3.31
C VAL A 33 -2.59 -7.41 2.34
N GLY A 34 -2.39 -8.30 1.37
CA GLY A 34 -3.38 -8.62 0.36
C GLY A 34 -2.79 -9.07 -0.98
N THR A 35 -3.68 -9.24 -1.96
CA THR A 35 -3.29 -9.49 -3.35
C THR A 35 -3.43 -8.20 -4.15
N TRP A 36 -2.42 -7.88 -4.94
CA TRP A 36 -2.37 -6.66 -5.74
C TRP A 36 -1.97 -7.01 -7.18
N GLU A 37 -2.62 -6.37 -8.15
CA GLU A 37 -2.35 -6.53 -9.58
C GLU A 37 -1.74 -5.24 -10.14
N GLU A 38 -0.60 -5.35 -10.80
CA GLU A 38 0.13 -4.18 -11.32
C GLU A 38 -0.66 -3.52 -12.45
N LYS A 39 -0.71 -2.19 -12.45
CA LYS A 39 -1.38 -1.38 -13.47
C LYS A 39 -0.42 -0.54 -14.26
N SER A 40 0.64 -0.06 -13.63
CA SER A 40 1.63 0.75 -14.32
C SER A 40 2.96 0.76 -13.59
N TYR A 41 4.00 1.01 -14.36
CA TYR A 41 5.34 1.27 -13.89
C TYR A 41 5.86 2.56 -14.55
N THR A 42 6.67 3.31 -13.83
CA THR A 42 7.41 4.44 -14.38
C THR A 42 8.79 4.51 -13.75
N SER A 43 9.82 4.49 -14.58
CA SER A 43 11.20 4.86 -14.25
C SER A 43 11.43 6.30 -14.71
N SER A 44 11.90 7.16 -13.81
CA SER A 44 12.08 8.58 -14.10
C SER A 44 13.25 9.18 -13.34
N GLY A 45 13.82 10.26 -13.86
CA GLY A 45 14.92 10.97 -13.18
C GLY A 45 16.23 10.18 -13.16
N CYS A 46 16.38 9.21 -14.06
CA CYS A 46 17.60 8.43 -14.23
C CYS A 46 18.80 9.31 -14.60
N VAL A 47 20.00 8.85 -14.23
CA VAL A 47 21.28 9.48 -14.58
C VAL A 47 21.48 9.49 -16.09
N ASP A 48 21.18 8.37 -16.76
CA ASP A 48 21.05 8.33 -18.21
C ASP A 48 19.57 8.60 -18.58
N PRO A 49 19.26 9.69 -19.30
CA PRO A 49 17.90 9.98 -19.70
C PRO A 49 17.24 8.91 -20.58
N ASP A 50 18.04 8.11 -21.29
CA ASP A 50 17.54 7.03 -22.16
C ASP A 50 17.02 5.83 -21.35
N ASP A 51 17.34 5.75 -20.05
CA ASP A 51 16.83 4.73 -19.11
C ASP A 51 15.47 5.11 -18.49
N ASN A 52 14.94 6.31 -18.77
CA ASN A 52 13.58 6.64 -18.37
C ASN A 52 12.58 5.85 -19.21
N ASP A 53 11.66 5.14 -18.56
CA ASP A 53 10.69 4.29 -19.24
C ASP A 53 9.36 4.27 -18.49
N SER A 54 8.28 3.90 -19.16
CA SER A 54 6.98 3.70 -18.54
C SER A 54 6.16 2.67 -19.30
N PHE A 55 5.36 1.90 -18.56
CA PHE A 55 4.36 1.06 -19.18
C PHE A 55 3.04 1.10 -18.41
N THR A 56 1.97 0.72 -19.09
CA THR A 56 0.65 0.49 -18.50
C THR A 56 0.20 -0.91 -18.87
N CYS A 57 -0.20 -1.70 -17.88
CA CYS A 57 -0.74 -3.01 -18.10
C CYS A 57 -2.27 -2.97 -18.24
N THR A 58 -2.77 -3.54 -19.33
CA THR A 58 -4.22 -3.59 -19.64
C THR A 58 -4.82 -4.99 -19.52
N SER A 59 -3.99 -6.05 -19.53
CA SER A 59 -4.42 -7.44 -19.47
C SER A 59 -3.30 -8.37 -19.04
N SER A 60 -3.62 -9.42 -18.28
CA SER A 60 -2.64 -10.43 -17.80
C SER A 60 -1.48 -9.82 -17.02
N CYS A 61 -1.78 -8.88 -16.12
CA CYS A 61 -0.79 -8.15 -15.35
C CYS A 61 -0.18 -9.01 -14.24
N GLU A 62 1.06 -8.70 -13.90
CA GLU A 62 1.77 -9.30 -12.78
C GLU A 62 0.98 -9.11 -11.48
N ARG A 63 0.92 -10.15 -10.65
CA ARG A 63 0.29 -10.09 -9.33
C ARG A 63 1.31 -10.33 -8.25
N ILE A 64 1.20 -9.50 -7.21
CA ILE A 64 1.92 -9.70 -5.96
C ILE A 64 0.96 -10.14 -4.85
N VAL A 65 1.42 -11.07 -4.02
CA VAL A 65 0.76 -11.46 -2.78
C VAL A 65 1.65 -11.02 -1.63
N VAL A 66 1.13 -10.11 -0.81
CA VAL A 66 1.81 -9.57 0.36
C VAL A 66 1.19 -10.16 1.62
N THR A 67 1.99 -10.90 2.39
CA THR A 67 1.67 -11.33 3.76
C THR A 67 2.32 -10.38 4.76
N GLU A 68 2.21 -10.62 6.06
CA GLU A 68 2.85 -9.77 7.09
C GLU A 68 4.38 -9.67 6.98
N ASN A 69 5.04 -10.65 6.34
CA ASN A 69 6.49 -10.79 6.36
C ASN A 69 7.09 -11.26 5.02
N THR A 70 6.27 -11.50 3.99
CA THR A 70 6.75 -11.92 2.68
C THR A 70 5.98 -11.27 1.55
N ILE A 71 6.68 -11.03 0.44
CA ILE A 71 6.09 -10.66 -0.84
C ILE A 71 6.36 -11.78 -1.83
N LYS A 72 5.34 -12.18 -2.59
CA LYS A 72 5.46 -13.19 -3.64
C LYS A 72 4.99 -12.60 -4.95
N ILE A 73 5.80 -12.70 -6.00
CA ILE A 73 5.49 -12.23 -7.35
C ILE A 73 5.08 -13.44 -8.19
N ASP A 74 3.85 -13.47 -8.69
CA ASP A 74 3.26 -14.56 -9.46
C ASP A 74 3.63 -15.97 -8.95
N THR A 75 4.51 -16.67 -9.66
CA THR A 75 4.93 -18.05 -9.35
C THR A 75 6.26 -18.15 -8.61
N ASP A 76 6.94 -17.03 -8.38
CA ASP A 76 8.25 -16.99 -7.77
C ASP A 76 8.22 -17.41 -6.29
N PRO A 77 9.35 -17.84 -5.72
CA PRO A 77 9.46 -18.04 -4.28
C PRO A 77 9.12 -16.76 -3.52
N ALA A 78 8.44 -16.90 -2.38
CA ALA A 78 8.16 -15.76 -1.51
C ALA A 78 9.47 -15.17 -0.96
N ILE A 79 9.60 -13.84 -1.05
CA ILE A 79 10.76 -13.08 -0.63
C ILE A 79 10.48 -12.48 0.74
N PRO A 80 11.32 -12.72 1.76
CA PRO A 80 11.14 -12.11 3.06
C PRO A 80 11.40 -10.60 3.01
N TYR A 81 10.64 -9.86 3.80
CA TYR A 81 10.88 -8.43 4.01
C TYR A 81 10.75 -8.06 5.49
N THR A 82 11.26 -6.89 5.84
CA THR A 82 10.97 -6.22 7.12
C THR A 82 10.31 -4.88 6.85
N ILE A 83 9.47 -4.42 7.79
CA ILE A 83 8.69 -3.19 7.64
C ILE A 83 8.99 -2.22 8.78
N ASN A 84 9.17 -0.95 8.43
CA ASN A 84 9.31 0.16 9.36
C ASN A 84 8.52 1.37 8.85
N GLY A 85 7.35 1.61 9.43
CA GLY A 85 6.41 2.61 8.92
C GLY A 85 5.99 2.29 7.49
N ASN A 86 6.25 3.21 6.56
CA ASN A 86 5.93 3.10 5.14
C ASN A 86 7.11 2.57 4.29
N GLN A 87 8.11 1.96 4.90
CA GLN A 87 9.28 1.40 4.21
C GLN A 87 9.33 -0.12 4.35
N LEU A 88 9.60 -0.80 3.24
CA LEU A 88 9.89 -2.23 3.18
C LEU A 88 11.37 -2.40 2.84
N THR A 89 12.08 -3.17 3.65
CA THR A 89 13.42 -3.67 3.28
C THR A 89 13.28 -5.10 2.82
N ILE A 90 13.56 -5.33 1.54
CA ILE A 90 13.47 -6.63 0.88
C ILE A 90 14.88 -7.21 0.81
N THR A 91 15.05 -8.44 1.28
CA THR A 91 16.35 -9.12 1.28
C THR A 91 16.27 -10.35 0.39
N GLN A 92 16.99 -10.30 -0.74
CA GLN A 92 17.16 -11.45 -1.61
C GLN A 92 18.51 -12.10 -1.33
N SER A 93 18.53 -13.44 -1.29
CA SER A 93 19.74 -14.22 -1.10
C SER A 93 19.84 -15.31 -2.15
N SER A 94 20.99 -15.37 -2.83
CA SER A 94 21.34 -16.44 -3.76
C SER A 94 22.71 -17.01 -3.38
N GLY A 95 22.70 -18.21 -2.80
CA GLY A 95 23.91 -18.83 -2.25
C GLY A 95 24.51 -18.00 -1.12
N SER A 96 25.77 -17.58 -1.26
CA SER A 96 26.49 -16.76 -0.28
C SER A 96 26.31 -15.25 -0.48
N ILE A 97 25.57 -14.83 -1.50
CA ILE A 97 25.34 -13.42 -1.82
C ILE A 97 23.97 -13.02 -1.30
N SER A 98 23.92 -11.93 -0.54
CA SER A 98 22.67 -11.30 -0.09
C SER A 98 22.67 -9.84 -0.50
N VAL A 99 21.56 -9.42 -1.11
CA VAL A 99 21.31 -8.04 -1.52
C VAL A 99 20.04 -7.57 -0.85
N SER A 100 20.10 -6.39 -0.23
CA SER A 100 18.96 -5.74 0.38
C SER A 100 18.72 -4.40 -0.28
N PHE A 101 17.48 -4.11 -0.62
CA PHE A 101 17.05 -2.79 -1.09
C PHE A 101 15.80 -2.36 -0.32
N THR A 102 15.60 -1.05 -0.24
CA THR A 102 14.47 -0.47 0.48
C THR A 102 13.55 0.22 -0.51
N VAL A 103 12.26 -0.04 -0.36
CA VAL A 103 11.20 0.64 -1.09
C VAL A 103 10.27 1.34 -0.11
N THR A 104 9.68 2.43 -0.55
CA THR A 104 8.56 3.06 0.16
C THR A 104 7.26 2.57 -0.44
N PHE A 105 6.21 2.50 0.37
CA PHE A 105 4.88 2.16 -0.11
C PHE A 105 3.83 3.10 0.45
N GLU A 106 2.74 3.27 -0.28
CA GLU A 106 1.54 3.97 0.14
C GLU A 106 0.31 3.15 -0.26
N VAL A 107 -0.61 2.98 0.68
CA VAL A 107 -1.91 2.36 0.40
C VAL A 107 -2.99 3.41 0.59
N SER A 108 -3.76 3.67 -0.47
CA SER A 108 -4.90 4.57 -0.47
C SER A 108 -6.11 3.88 -1.09
N GLY A 109 -7.03 3.43 -0.24
CA GLY A 109 -8.17 2.60 -0.67
C GLY A 109 -7.73 1.31 -1.34
N ASN A 110 -8.09 1.15 -2.62
CA ASN A 110 -7.74 -0.03 -3.43
C ASN A 110 -6.44 0.16 -4.24
N THR A 111 -5.71 1.25 -4.03
CA THR A 111 -4.47 1.54 -4.75
C THR A 111 -3.27 1.36 -3.83
N LEU A 112 -2.29 0.61 -4.30
CA LEU A 112 -0.96 0.50 -3.71
C LEU A 112 0.02 1.19 -4.65
N THR A 113 0.86 2.06 -4.11
CA THR A 113 2.00 2.64 -4.82
C THR A 113 3.27 2.21 -4.13
N ILE A 114 4.20 1.60 -4.88
CA ILE A 114 5.54 1.26 -4.42
C ILE A 114 6.52 2.17 -5.13
N THR A 115 7.42 2.81 -4.39
CA THR A 115 8.47 3.66 -4.93
C THR A 115 9.85 3.19 -4.47
N GLN A 116 10.71 2.92 -5.43
CA GLN A 116 12.14 2.66 -5.23
C GLN A 116 12.93 3.85 -5.78
N GLN A 117 13.94 4.28 -5.03
CA GLN A 117 14.92 5.24 -5.51
C GLN A 117 16.26 4.53 -5.57
N ASP A 118 16.80 4.40 -6.78
CA ASP A 118 18.12 3.84 -6.98
C ASP A 118 19.19 4.89 -6.64
N ASP A 119 20.32 4.41 -6.13
CA ASP A 119 21.48 5.26 -5.93
C ASP A 119 22.06 5.69 -7.29
N ALA A 120 22.75 6.83 -7.33
CA ALA A 120 23.36 7.33 -8.57
C ALA A 120 24.36 6.34 -9.20
N ALA A 121 24.99 5.48 -8.40
CA ALA A 121 25.88 4.42 -8.88
C ALA A 121 25.13 3.30 -9.62
N ASP A 122 23.83 3.13 -9.34
CA ASP A 122 22.95 2.11 -9.90
C ASP A 122 21.95 2.71 -10.90
N GLY A 123 22.28 3.87 -11.50
CA GLY A 123 21.47 4.54 -12.51
C GLY A 123 20.59 5.67 -11.97
N GLY A 124 20.42 5.80 -10.65
CA GLY A 124 19.74 6.94 -10.02
C GLY A 124 18.24 7.07 -10.33
N CYS A 125 17.63 6.05 -10.93
CA CYS A 125 16.23 6.07 -11.33
C CYS A 125 15.28 6.10 -10.12
N LYS A 126 14.21 6.87 -10.25
CA LYS A 126 13.02 6.76 -9.39
C LYS A 126 12.02 5.86 -10.09
N ASN A 127 11.83 4.67 -9.54
CA ASN A 127 10.93 3.64 -10.04
C ASN A 127 9.63 3.66 -9.23
N VAL A 128 8.49 3.77 -9.90
CA VAL A 128 7.17 3.84 -9.28
C VAL A 128 6.26 2.78 -9.92
N SER A 129 5.87 1.78 -9.15
CA SER A 129 4.84 0.81 -9.53
C SER A 129 3.53 1.13 -8.84
N VAL A 130 2.43 1.04 -9.58
CA VAL A 130 1.06 1.24 -9.09
C VAL A 130 0.29 -0.05 -9.29
N TYR A 131 -0.34 -0.52 -8.23
CA TYR A 131 -1.15 -1.73 -8.20
C TYR A 131 -2.57 -1.43 -7.76
N THR A 132 -3.51 -2.29 -8.17
CA THR A 132 -4.89 -2.31 -7.67
C THR A 132 -5.15 -3.58 -6.88
N ARG A 133 -5.86 -3.45 -5.75
CA ARG A 133 -6.26 -4.57 -4.90
C ARG A 133 -7.22 -5.51 -5.66
N VAL A 134 -7.00 -6.81 -5.53
CA VAL A 134 -7.81 -7.90 -6.14
C VAL A 134 -8.69 -8.57 -5.10
#